data_AF-A0A523M4G1-F1
#
_entry.id   AF-A0A523M4G1-F1
#
_cell.length_a   1.000
_cell.length_b   1.000
_cell.length_c   1.000
_cell.angle_alpha   90.00
_cell.angle_beta   90.00
_cell.angle_gamma   90.00
#
_symmetry.space_group_name_H-M   'P 1'
#
loop_
_entity.id
_entity.type
_entity.pdbx_description
1 polymer ?
#
loop_
_entity_poly.entity_id
_entity_poly.type
_entity_poly.pdbx_seq_one_letter_code
_entity_poly.pdbx_strand_id
1 'polypeptide(L)'
;MLEAVAALVIATAALLGSPGPATLSLAAVAATSGISRGLPYYAGIISGLLFAIIGAIVGLATVLTRWPQVSLVLQVLGASYILYVAWKIATAPVA
;
A
#
# COMPACT_ATOMS: atom_id res chain seq x y z
N MET A 1 -14.41 24.70 -7.16
CA MET A 1 -12.93 24.58 -7.16
C MET A 1 -12.34 24.53 -5.75
N LEU A 2 -12.76 25.40 -4.82
CA LEU A 2 -12.28 25.39 -3.43
C LEU A 2 -12.51 24.05 -2.70
N GLU A 3 -13.70 23.46 -2.86
CA GLU A 3 -14.03 22.13 -2.31
C GLU A 3 -13.05 21.03 -2.75
N ALA A 4 -12.68 20.99 -4.04
CA ALA A 4 -11.76 19.99 -4.57
C ALA A 4 -10.33 20.18 -4.06
N VAL A 5 -9.90 21.45 -3.91
CA VAL A 5 -8.59 21.78 -3.33
C VAL A 5 -8.56 21.39 -1.85
N ALA A 6 -9.63 21.68 -1.10
CA ALA A 6 -9.74 21.29 0.30
C ALA A 6 -9.71 19.76 0.47
N ALA A 7 -10.47 19.01 -0.35
CA ALA A 7 -10.46 17.55 -0.34
C ALA A 7 -9.07 16.98 -0.69
N LEU A 8 -8.39 17.55 -1.68
CA LEU A 8 -7.02 17.15 -2.06
C LEU A 8 -6.04 17.38 -0.90
N VAL A 9 -6.08 18.55 -0.27
CA VAL A 9 -5.19 18.91 0.84
C VAL A 9 -5.40 17.97 2.03
N ILE A 10 -6.65 17.74 2.44
CA ILE A 10 -6.98 16.87 3.57
C ILE A 10 -6.57 15.42 3.28
N ALA A 11 -6.93 14.89 2.11
CA ALA A 11 -6.61 13.51 1.72
C ALA A 11 -5.09 13.30 1.64
N THR A 12 -4.37 14.25 1.05
CA THR A 12 -2.92 14.18 0.91
C THR A 12 -2.21 14.31 2.25
N ALA A 13 -2.67 15.20 3.14
CA ALA A 13 -2.14 15.31 4.49
C ALA A 13 -2.36 14.02 5.30
N ALA A 14 -3.53 13.40 5.20
CA ALA A 14 -3.82 12.13 5.86
C ALA A 14 -2.95 10.98 5.31
N LEU A 15 -2.76 10.92 3.99
CA LEU A 15 -1.98 9.87 3.33
C LEU A 15 -0.46 10.01 3.55
N LEU A 16 0.07 11.23 3.49
CA LEU A 16 1.51 11.50 3.62
C LEU A 16 1.96 11.65 5.08
N GLY A 17 1.06 12.10 5.97
CA GLY A 17 1.39 12.36 7.37
C GLY A 17 1.64 11.09 8.19
N SER A 18 1.01 9.97 7.83
CA SER A 18 1.28 8.68 8.46
C SER A 18 2.36 7.91 7.68
N PRO A 19 3.53 7.60 8.25
CA PRO A 19 4.48 6.71 7.60
C PRO A 19 3.80 5.36 7.35
N GLY A 20 3.68 4.98 6.08
CA GLY A 20 2.95 3.79 5.67
C GLY A 20 3.63 2.48 6.10
N PRO A 21 2.92 1.34 6.01
CA PRO A 21 3.46 0.04 6.39
C PRO A 21 4.77 -0.33 5.67
N ALA A 22 4.90 0.06 4.39
CA ALA A 22 6.11 -0.18 3.61
C ALA A 22 7.32 0.60 4.16
N THR A 23 7.13 1.87 4.53
CA THR A 23 8.19 2.73 5.10
C THR A 23 8.61 2.23 6.48
N LEU A 24 7.64 1.86 7.32
CA LEU A 24 7.90 1.30 8.66
C LEU A 24 8.60 -0.06 8.57
N SER A 25 8.16 -0.93 7.66
CA SER A 25 8.78 -2.24 7.44
C SER A 25 10.22 -2.11 6.91
N LEU A 26 10.46 -1.19 5.96
CA LEU A 26 11.82 -0.92 5.47
C LEU A 26 12.73 -0.40 6.60
N ALA A 27 12.24 0.52 7.42
CA ALA A 27 12.98 1.03 8.57
C ALA A 27 13.31 -0.08 9.57
N ALA A 28 12.36 -0.98 9.87
CA ALA A 28 12.57 -2.13 10.74
C ALA A 28 13.59 -3.13 10.14
N VAL A 29 13.52 -3.43 8.84
CA VAL A 29 14.48 -4.30 8.15
C VAL A 29 15.87 -3.67 8.15
N ALA A 30 15.98 -2.37 7.88
CA ALA A 30 17.25 -1.66 7.91
C ALA A 30 17.86 -1.64 9.32
N ALA A 31 17.04 -1.46 10.36
CA ALA A 31 17.46 -1.44 11.76
C ALA A 31 17.91 -2.83 12.26
N THR A 32 17.24 -3.91 11.86
CA THR A 32 17.53 -5.28 12.33
C THR A 32 18.58 -6.00 11.51
N SER A 33 18.61 -5.77 10.19
CA SER A 33 19.39 -6.55 9.23
C SER A 33 20.47 -5.74 8.50
N GLY A 34 20.56 -4.44 8.78
CA GLY A 34 21.50 -3.52 8.14
C GLY A 34 21.04 -3.03 6.76
N ILE A 35 21.64 -1.92 6.32
CA ILE A 35 21.28 -1.23 5.07
C ILE A 35 21.48 -2.13 3.83
N SER A 36 22.52 -2.98 3.83
CA SER A 36 22.82 -3.88 2.71
C SER A 36 21.70 -4.88 2.42
N ARG A 37 21.00 -5.36 3.46
CA ARG A 37 19.83 -6.25 3.31
C ARG A 37 18.52 -5.48 3.10
N GLY A 38 18.47 -4.20 3.46
CA GLY A 38 17.35 -3.31 3.15
C GLY A 38 17.25 -2.93 1.66
N LEU A 39 18.37 -2.86 0.94
CA LEU A 39 18.40 -2.52 -0.50
C LEU A 39 17.53 -3.43 -1.39
N PRO A 40 17.68 -4.78 -1.35
CA PRO A 40 16.83 -5.65 -2.17
C PRO A 40 15.35 -5.57 -1.78
N TYR A 41 15.05 -5.36 -0.48
CA TYR A 41 13.68 -5.15 -0.01
C TYR A 41 13.08 -3.84 -0.56
N TYR A 42 13.84 -2.75 -0.53
CA TYR A 42 13.47 -1.48 -1.13
C TYR A 42 13.26 -1.59 -2.65
N ALA A 43 14.14 -2.29 -3.37
CA ALA A 43 13.98 -2.54 -4.80
C ALA A 43 12.70 -3.32 -5.11
N GLY A 44 12.33 -4.28 -4.26
CA GLY A 44 11.05 -4.98 -4.32
C GLY A 44 9.85 -4.03 -4.18
N ILE A 45 9.89 -3.11 -3.21
CA ILE A 45 8.84 -2.11 -3.02
C ILE A 45 8.70 -1.22 -4.26
N ILE A 46 9.81 -0.68 -4.78
CA ILE A 46 9.80 0.22 -5.93
C ILE A 46 9.35 -0.49 -7.21
N SER A 47 9.80 -1.72 -7.46
CA SER A 47 9.36 -2.49 -8.63
C SER A 47 7.87 -2.81 -8.58
N GLY A 48 7.33 -3.16 -7.40
CA GLY A 48 5.89 -3.35 -7.21
C GLY A 48 5.09 -2.06 -7.45
N LEU A 49 5.60 -0.92 -6.98
CA LEU A 49 4.99 0.39 -7.24
C LEU A 49 4.99 0.73 -8.74
N LEU A 50 6.11 0.52 -9.43
CA LEU A 50 6.21 0.74 -10.87
C LEU A 50 5.22 -0.14 -11.63
N PHE A 51 5.08 -1.41 -11.26
CA PHE A 51 4.10 -2.30 -11.86
C PHE A 51 2.66 -1.78 -11.69
N ALA A 52 2.31 -1.31 -10.49
CA ALA A 52 0.99 -0.74 -10.24
C ALA A 52 0.74 0.54 -11.06
N ILE A 53 1.73 1.43 -11.17
CA ILE A 53 1.65 2.66 -11.96
C ILE A 53 1.48 2.32 -13.45
N ILE A 54 2.27 1.39 -13.98
CA ILE A 54 2.16 0.94 -15.38
C ILE A 54 0.76 0.37 -15.62
N GLY A 55 0.26 -0.49 -14.73
CA GLY A 55 -1.11 -1.02 -14.83
C GLY A 55 -2.16 0.09 -14.86
N ALA A 56 -2.04 1.10 -13.99
CA ALA A 56 -2.94 2.24 -13.98
C ALA A 56 -2.92 3.02 -15.31
N ILE A 57 -1.73 3.29 -15.87
CA ILE A 57 -1.55 4.02 -17.14
C ILE A 57 -2.11 3.24 -18.33
N VAL A 58 -1.92 1.92 -18.37
CA VAL A 58 -2.42 1.05 -19.46
C VAL A 58 -3.95 0.88 -19.42
N GLY A 59 -4.61 1.46 -18.41
CA GLY A 59 -6.07 1.49 -18.34
C GLY A 59 -6.67 0.30 -17.59
N LEU A 60 -5.94 -0.27 -16.62
CA LEU A 60 -6.49 -1.28 -15.71
C LEU A 60 -7.76 -0.77 -15.00
N ALA A 61 -7.83 0.53 -14.70
CA ALA A 61 -9.02 1.19 -14.16
C ALA A 61 -10.26 0.99 -15.06
N THR A 62 -10.09 1.09 -16.38
CA THR A 62 -11.16 0.86 -17.38
C THR A 62 -11.63 -0.59 -17.44
N VAL A 63 -10.73 -1.54 -17.17
CA VAL A 63 -11.10 -2.97 -17.08
C VAL A 63 -11.93 -3.22 -15.82
N LEU A 64 -11.51 -2.63 -14.69
CA LEU A 64 -12.19 -2.76 -13.41
C LEU A 64 -13.59 -2.12 -13.40
N THR A 65 -13.80 -1.02 -14.12
CA THR A 65 -15.13 -0.39 -14.24
C THR A 65 -16.06 -1.16 -15.18
N ARG A 66 -15.54 -1.81 -16.23
CA ARG A 66 -16.35 -2.66 -17.10
C ARG A 66 -16.75 -3.97 -16.42
N TRP A 67 -15.88 -4.55 -15.59
CA TRP A 67 -16.09 -5.85 -14.95
C TRP A 67 -16.20 -5.69 -13.42
N PRO A 68 -17.34 -5.20 -12.91
CA PRO A 68 -17.49 -4.85 -11.49
C PRO A 68 -17.31 -6.05 -10.54
N GLN A 69 -17.55 -7.27 -11.02
CA GLN A 69 -17.27 -8.50 -10.25
C GLN A 69 -15.79 -8.66 -9.91
N VAL A 70 -14.88 -8.34 -10.84
CA VAL A 70 -13.43 -8.41 -10.61
C VAL A 70 -13.00 -7.39 -9.56
N SER A 71 -13.53 -6.17 -9.64
CA SER A 71 -13.29 -5.13 -8.65
C SER A 71 -13.78 -5.55 -7.25
N LEU A 72 -14.96 -6.16 -7.16
CA LEU A 72 -15.51 -6.64 -5.88
C LEU A 72 -14.64 -7.77 -5.29
N VAL A 73 -14.24 -8.75 -6.10
CA VAL A 73 -13.36 -9.83 -5.66
C VAL A 73 -12.02 -9.29 -5.15
N LEU A 74 -11.40 -8.36 -5.88
CA LEU A 74 -10.14 -7.73 -5.46
C LEU A 74 -10.29 -6.95 -4.16
N GLN A 75 -11.40 -6.22 -3.98
CA GLN A 75 -11.69 -5.50 -2.74
C GLN A 75 -11.89 -6.44 -1.56
N VAL A 76 -12.65 -7.53 -1.73
CA VAL A 76 -12.87 -8.53 -0.67
C VAL A 76 -11.56 -9.23 -0.31
N LEU A 77 -10.75 -9.62 -1.30
CA LEU A 77 -9.43 -10.20 -1.07
C LEU A 77 -8.51 -9.23 -0.33
N GLY A 78 -8.43 -7.97 -0.77
CA GLY A 78 -7.64 -6.94 -0.11
C GLY A 78 -8.07 -6.68 1.33
N ALA A 79 -9.39 -6.53 1.57
CA ALA A 79 -9.95 -6.32 2.90
C ALA A 79 -9.68 -7.52 3.82
N SER A 80 -9.89 -8.75 3.33
CA SER A 80 -9.60 -9.97 4.09
C SER A 80 -8.11 -10.11 4.43
N TYR A 81 -7.21 -9.74 3.52
CA TYR A 81 -5.78 -9.74 3.77
C TYR A 81 -5.37 -8.72 4.83
N ILE A 82 -5.93 -7.50 4.78
CA ILE A 82 -5.66 -6.49 5.81
C ILE A 82 -6.19 -6.95 7.16
N LEU A 83 -7.40 -7.52 7.23
CA LEU A 83 -7.95 -8.10 8.46
C LEU A 83 -7.07 -9.21 9.01
N TYR A 84 -6.55 -10.08 8.14
CA TYR A 84 -5.60 -11.13 8.51
C TYR A 84 -4.30 -10.56 9.08
N VAL A 85 -3.72 -9.54 8.44
CA VAL A 85 -2.51 -8.86 8.94
C VAL A 85 -2.79 -8.18 10.28
N ALA A 86 -3.93 -7.51 10.43
CA ALA A 86 -4.34 -6.88 11.68
C ALA A 86 -4.47 -7.91 12.81
N TRP A 87 -5.12 -9.05 12.55
CA TRP A 87 -5.19 -10.16 13.50
C TRP A 87 -3.80 -10.66 13.89
N LYS A 88 -2.92 -10.88 12.90
CA LYS A 88 -1.55 -11.35 13.13
C LYS A 88 -0.75 -10.40 14.02
N ILE A 89 -0.90 -9.08 13.84
CA ILE A 89 -0.27 -8.06 14.68
C ILE A 89 -0.87 -8.08 16.09
N ALA A 90 -2.19 -8.15 16.22
CA ALA A 90 -2.88 -8.20 17.52
C ALA A 90 -2.53 -9.45 18.35
N THR A 91 -2.25 -10.57 17.70
CA THR A 91 -1.86 -11.83 18.37
C THR A 91 -0.35 -12.05 18.45
N ALA A 92 0.48 -11.11 17.97
CA ALA A 92 1.92 -11.25 18.04
C ALA A 92 2.40 -11.21 19.51
N PRO A 93 3.32 -12.09 19.93
CA PRO A 93 3.87 -12.05 21.28
C PRO A 93 4.62 -10.73 21.50
N VAL A 94 4.29 -10.04 22.58
CA VAL A 94 5.08 -8.90 23.06
C VAL A 94 6.30 -9.50 23.76
N ALA A 95 7.44 -9.51 23.07
CA ALA A 95 8.74 -9.88 23.64
C ALA A 95 9.40 -8.66 24.30
#